data_AF-A0A939U1A3-F1
#
_entry.id   AF-A0A939U1A3-F1
#
_cell.length_a   1.000
_cell.length_b   1.000
_cell.length_c   1.000
_cell.angle_alpha   90.00
_cell.angle_beta   90.00
_cell.angle_gamma   90.00
#
_symmetry.space_group_name_H-M   'P 1'
#
loop_
_entity.id
_entity.type
_entity.pdbx_description
1 polymer ?
#
loop_
_entity_poly.entity_id
_entity_poly.type
_entity_poly.pdbx_seq_one_letter_code
_entity_poly.pdbx_strand_id
1 'polypeptide(L)'
;TVWGKYSKAVSVTVGTVSAAGSAKTIELGYITKEQTKIETEYLIFDIEPNVYIVPGLAEKADEVFRTMEKVTGRSVKDGKYHTGKINVIVSRYESNNTQAENAGPTQGGEDTVWLAPSDLFIEDGYAFAHELGHAFHREFAGGFAGTVMNEGFATYTELKLMDMLSEKDPNLGAMLGSPDKVRYNMTIDDYEVMYEKSVEYWMKHEDECYDYCWNGAYGLGFRLMGYLEERFGDYTSWFENYDEIAAVRAKSSGLELIDELEDKTIANLAIRALKNTYGESVLDDFYAWMQENEYGRFDAEDYFEKSNSFAAVTEFTVYPFYWWAENKTKIPGADKTEYNDLKVNIAPAEFYLREYKGEDTSNLILNVSEGTTVELYDIDGKLLDTVKNTQIPLTGVASVKLVGKGETIFTITGYHIYDYGYH
;
A
#
# COMPACT_ATOMS: atom_id res chain seq x y z
N THR A 1 10.84 33.98 -8.85
CA THR A 1 10.85 33.43 -10.23
C THR A 1 9.42 33.16 -10.62
N VAL A 2 9.00 33.63 -11.80
CA VAL A 2 7.59 33.83 -12.18
C VAL A 2 6.90 32.51 -12.51
N TRP A 3 5.73 32.29 -11.91
CA TRP A 3 4.80 31.19 -12.18
C TRP A 3 4.24 31.30 -13.61
N GLY A 4 4.58 30.31 -14.46
CA GLY A 4 4.10 30.21 -15.83
C GLY A 4 2.95 29.22 -15.94
N LYS A 5 1.77 29.72 -16.36
CA LYS A 5 0.67 28.90 -16.88
C LYS A 5 1.16 28.10 -18.09
N TYR A 6 1.19 26.77 -17.96
CA TYR A 6 1.32 25.87 -19.10
C TYR A 6 0.16 24.87 -19.08
N SER A 7 -0.96 25.26 -19.69
CA SER A 7 -1.96 24.30 -20.17
C SER A 7 -1.49 23.85 -21.56
N LYS A 8 -0.76 22.73 -21.64
CA LYS A 8 -0.59 22.02 -22.91
C LYS A 8 -1.58 20.87 -22.92
N ALA A 9 -2.42 20.82 -23.93
CA ALA A 9 -3.36 19.73 -24.15
C ALA A 9 -2.58 18.42 -24.30
N VAL A 10 -2.76 17.51 -23.34
CA VAL A 10 -2.14 16.18 -23.32
C VAL A 10 -2.86 15.30 -24.32
N SER A 11 -2.12 14.69 -25.25
CA SER A 11 -2.69 13.67 -26.15
C SER A 11 -2.70 12.30 -25.46
N VAL A 12 -3.69 12.06 -24.62
CA VAL A 12 -3.91 10.76 -23.94
C VAL A 12 -4.48 9.76 -24.95
N THR A 13 -3.94 8.53 -25.01
CA THR A 13 -4.70 7.41 -25.60
C THR A 13 -5.56 6.84 -24.49
N VAL A 14 -6.77 7.36 -24.32
CA VAL A 14 -7.73 6.80 -23.36
C VAL A 14 -8.29 5.50 -23.94
N GLY A 15 -7.98 4.36 -23.31
CA GLY A 15 -8.61 3.10 -23.65
C GLY A 15 -10.02 3.05 -23.07
N THR A 16 -11.03 3.35 -23.89
CA THR A 16 -12.43 3.04 -23.57
C THR A 16 -12.97 2.13 -24.65
N VAL A 17 -13.64 1.05 -24.25
CA VAL A 17 -14.38 0.20 -25.19
C VAL A 17 -15.85 0.36 -24.87
N SER A 18 -16.59 0.95 -25.81
CA SER A 18 -18.04 1.04 -25.76
C SER A 18 -18.60 0.59 -27.10
N ALA A 19 -19.65 -0.24 -27.08
CA ALA A 19 -20.48 -0.46 -28.25
C ALA A 19 -21.51 0.65 -28.37
N ALA A 20 -21.88 0.99 -29.60
CA ALA A 20 -22.99 1.89 -29.88
C ALA A 20 -24.29 1.34 -29.27
N GLY A 21 -24.67 1.85 -28.08
CA GLY A 21 -25.95 1.57 -27.44
C GLY A 21 -25.94 0.79 -26.12
N SER A 22 -24.78 0.46 -25.53
CA SER A 22 -24.70 -0.11 -24.17
C SER A 22 -24.29 0.95 -23.13
N ALA A 23 -24.90 0.92 -21.94
CA ALA A 23 -24.71 1.90 -20.88
C ALA A 23 -23.59 1.56 -19.89
N LYS A 24 -22.80 0.50 -20.12
CA LYS A 24 -21.74 0.05 -19.21
C LYS A 24 -20.43 -0.07 -19.97
N THR A 25 -19.56 0.92 -19.80
CA THR A 25 -18.20 0.95 -20.34
C THR A 25 -17.25 0.31 -19.33
N ILE A 26 -16.47 -0.69 -19.74
CA ILE A 26 -15.31 -1.12 -18.95
C ILE A 26 -14.16 -0.16 -19.27
N GLU A 27 -13.72 0.58 -18.27
CA GLU A 27 -12.54 1.43 -18.39
C GLU A 27 -11.28 0.58 -18.33
N LEU A 28 -10.37 0.76 -19.30
CA LEU A 28 -9.16 -0.04 -19.41
C LEU A 28 -7.92 0.62 -18.82
N GLY A 29 -8.00 1.90 -18.47
CA GLY A 29 -6.86 2.73 -18.11
C GLY A 29 -6.20 3.33 -19.34
N TYR A 30 -4.98 3.85 -19.18
CA TYR A 30 -4.20 4.40 -20.29
C TYR A 30 -2.69 4.37 -20.00
N ILE A 31 -1.89 4.49 -21.06
CA ILE A 31 -0.43 4.58 -20.97
C ILE A 31 -0.02 6.03 -21.25
N THR A 32 0.77 6.64 -20.36
CA THR A 32 1.29 7.99 -20.55
C THR A 32 2.25 8.00 -21.76
N LYS A 33 2.18 9.04 -22.60
CA LYS A 33 3.12 9.20 -23.75
C LYS A 33 4.25 10.16 -23.47
N GLU A 34 4.01 11.07 -22.55
CA GLU A 34 4.91 12.11 -22.09
C GLU A 34 4.77 12.22 -20.57
N GLN A 35 5.66 12.98 -19.95
CA GLN A 35 5.57 13.24 -18.52
C GLN A 35 4.20 13.88 -18.24
N THR A 36 3.41 13.21 -17.41
CA THR A 36 1.99 13.50 -17.22
C THR A 36 1.76 13.94 -15.78
N LYS A 37 1.08 15.07 -15.61
CA LYS A 37 0.63 15.52 -14.30
C LYS A 37 -0.85 15.24 -14.12
N ILE A 38 -1.21 14.59 -13.02
CA ILE A 38 -2.60 14.36 -12.62
C ILE A 38 -2.79 15.05 -11.28
N GLU A 39 -3.62 16.08 -11.26
CA GLU A 39 -3.94 16.82 -10.04
C GLU A 39 -5.30 16.39 -9.52
N THR A 40 -5.36 15.98 -8.26
CA THR A 40 -6.57 15.55 -7.55
C THR A 40 -6.97 16.58 -6.51
N GLU A 41 -7.95 16.28 -5.64
CA GLU A 41 -8.29 17.17 -4.53
C GLU A 41 -7.09 17.35 -3.56
N TYR A 42 -6.36 16.27 -3.27
CA TYR A 42 -5.32 16.25 -2.23
C TYR A 42 -3.89 15.99 -2.74
N LEU A 43 -3.75 15.48 -3.96
CA LEU A 43 -2.49 14.95 -4.47
C LEU A 43 -2.13 15.58 -5.82
N ILE A 44 -0.83 15.65 -6.11
CA ILE A 44 -0.30 15.99 -7.42
C ILE A 44 0.60 14.85 -7.87
N PHE A 45 0.12 14.02 -8.79
CA PHE A 45 0.95 12.99 -9.41
C PHE A 45 1.81 13.61 -10.50
N ASP A 46 3.13 13.37 -10.45
CA ASP A 46 4.08 13.65 -11.51
C ASP A 46 4.63 12.32 -12.03
N ILE A 47 4.15 11.91 -13.22
CA ILE A 47 4.30 10.56 -13.73
C ILE A 47 5.15 10.56 -14.99
N GLU A 48 6.16 9.69 -15.02
CA GLU A 48 7.01 9.52 -16.20
C GLU A 48 6.25 9.07 -17.47
N PRO A 49 6.81 9.32 -18.67
CA PRO A 49 6.30 8.72 -19.90
C PRO A 49 6.31 7.18 -19.85
N ASN A 50 5.45 6.58 -20.68
CA ASN A 50 5.27 5.14 -20.79
C ASN A 50 4.95 4.51 -19.45
N VAL A 51 4.02 5.05 -18.67
CA VAL A 51 3.52 4.47 -17.42
C VAL A 51 2.05 4.15 -17.59
N TYR A 52 1.64 2.94 -17.20
CA TYR A 52 0.23 2.57 -17.20
C TYR A 52 -0.48 3.16 -15.98
N ILE A 53 -1.65 3.76 -16.22
CA ILE A 53 -2.52 4.37 -15.22
C ILE A 53 -3.81 3.57 -15.15
N VAL A 54 -4.11 3.06 -13.96
CA VAL A 54 -5.36 2.35 -13.67
C VAL A 54 -6.58 3.28 -13.86
N PRO A 55 -7.75 2.75 -14.27
CA PRO A 55 -9.00 3.49 -14.28
C PRO A 55 -9.29 4.16 -12.93
N GLY A 56 -9.81 5.39 -12.93
CA GLY A 56 -10.21 6.09 -11.71
C GLY A 56 -9.09 6.31 -10.69
N LEU A 57 -7.82 6.41 -11.10
CA LEU A 57 -6.68 6.64 -10.19
C LEU A 57 -6.94 7.80 -9.22
N ALA A 58 -7.39 8.95 -9.73
CA ALA A 58 -7.62 10.14 -8.92
C ALA A 58 -8.66 9.92 -7.81
N GLU A 59 -9.78 9.29 -8.14
CA GLU A 59 -10.88 9.03 -7.20
C GLU A 59 -10.45 8.05 -6.11
N LYS A 60 -9.73 6.98 -6.50
CA LYS A 60 -9.18 5.98 -5.57
C LYS A 60 -8.17 6.62 -4.63
N ALA A 61 -7.24 7.41 -5.17
CA ALA A 61 -6.18 8.03 -4.38
C ALA A 61 -6.74 9.10 -3.41
N ASP A 62 -7.71 9.91 -3.84
CA ASP A 62 -8.39 10.85 -2.94
C ASP A 62 -9.18 10.13 -1.85
N GLU A 63 -9.76 8.96 -2.14
CA GLU A 63 -10.48 8.17 -1.13
C GLU A 63 -9.54 7.52 -0.11
N VAL A 64 -8.38 7.02 -0.57
CA VAL A 64 -7.28 6.58 0.31
C VAL A 64 -6.85 7.73 1.22
N PHE A 65 -6.59 8.92 0.67
CA PHE A 65 -6.20 10.10 1.43
C PHE A 65 -7.23 10.49 2.49
N ARG A 66 -8.51 10.62 2.11
CA ARG A 66 -9.60 10.97 3.05
C ARG A 66 -9.77 9.93 4.14
N THR A 67 -9.53 8.67 3.82
CA THR A 67 -9.60 7.60 4.82
C THR A 67 -8.39 7.64 5.75
N MET A 68 -7.20 7.99 5.23
CA MET A 68 -6.01 8.25 6.03
C MET A 68 -6.22 9.41 7.03
N GLU A 69 -6.85 10.51 6.62
CA GLU A 69 -7.22 11.61 7.54
C GLU A 69 -8.14 11.13 8.67
N LYS A 70 -9.06 10.20 8.37
CA LYS A 70 -9.99 9.66 9.37
C LYS A 70 -9.32 8.72 10.35
N VAL A 71 -8.49 7.79 9.89
CA VAL A 71 -7.86 6.79 10.78
C VAL A 71 -6.79 7.40 11.66
N THR A 72 -6.12 8.46 11.18
CA THR A 72 -5.15 9.25 11.95
C THR A 72 -5.83 10.31 12.83
N GLY A 73 -7.07 10.71 12.53
CA GLY A 73 -7.74 11.82 13.19
C GLY A 73 -7.12 13.19 12.87
N ARG A 74 -6.25 13.26 11.84
CA ARG A 74 -5.51 14.46 11.47
C ARG A 74 -5.90 14.89 10.05
N SER A 75 -6.19 16.16 9.88
CA SER A 75 -6.43 16.73 8.55
C SER A 75 -5.23 17.53 8.09
N VAL A 76 -4.89 17.39 6.82
CA VAL A 76 -3.76 18.10 6.17
C VAL A 76 -4.14 19.55 5.80
N LYS A 77 -5.28 20.05 6.29
CA LYS A 77 -5.75 21.42 5.97
C LYS A 77 -5.06 22.49 6.82
N ASP A 78 -4.48 23.44 6.09
CA ASP A 78 -3.93 24.73 6.50
C ASP A 78 -2.64 24.72 7.33
N GLY A 79 -1.47 24.73 6.66
CA GLY A 79 -0.38 25.61 7.13
C GLY A 79 1.09 25.18 6.97
N LYS A 80 1.43 23.92 6.67
CA LYS A 80 2.85 23.53 6.54
C LYS A 80 3.28 23.14 5.12
N TYR A 81 2.42 22.51 4.33
CA TYR A 81 2.73 22.29 2.91
C TYR A 81 2.79 23.57 2.07
N HIS A 82 3.89 23.76 1.33
CA HIS A 82 4.09 24.90 0.42
C HIS A 82 3.05 24.98 -0.73
N THR A 83 2.28 23.92 -0.98
CA THR A 83 1.30 23.78 -2.07
C THR A 83 -0.12 23.41 -1.61
N GLY A 84 -0.31 23.01 -0.35
CA GLY A 84 -1.57 22.45 0.15
C GLY A 84 -1.93 21.05 -0.40
N LYS A 85 -0.99 20.37 -1.07
CA LYS A 85 -1.15 19.02 -1.65
C LYS A 85 0.15 18.23 -1.54
N ILE A 86 0.04 16.90 -1.41
CA ILE A 86 1.21 16.00 -1.41
C ILE A 86 1.57 15.67 -2.86
N ASN A 87 2.85 15.80 -3.20
CA ASN A 87 3.36 15.40 -4.51
C ASN A 87 3.58 13.88 -4.53
N VAL A 88 3.16 13.21 -5.60
CA VAL A 88 3.43 11.78 -5.81
C VAL A 88 4.24 11.64 -7.09
N ILE A 89 5.53 11.32 -6.95
CA ILE A 89 6.44 11.12 -8.07
C ILE A 89 6.43 9.65 -8.43
N VAL A 90 6.05 9.34 -9.67
CA VAL A 90 5.97 7.96 -10.16
C VAL A 90 7.03 7.79 -11.24
N SER A 91 8.08 7.06 -10.91
CA SER A 91 9.25 6.90 -11.77
C SER A 91 9.82 5.49 -11.71
N ARG A 92 10.40 5.05 -12.82
CA ARG A 92 11.17 3.80 -12.84
C ARG A 92 12.58 4.08 -12.34
N TYR A 93 12.98 3.37 -11.29
CA TYR A 93 14.38 3.34 -10.91
C TYR A 93 15.14 2.31 -11.76
N GLU A 94 16.45 2.47 -11.93
CA GLU A 94 17.27 1.55 -12.72
C GLU A 94 17.26 0.15 -12.08
N SER A 95 16.42 -0.77 -12.56
CA SER A 95 16.47 -2.17 -12.17
C SER A 95 17.27 -3.03 -13.16
N ASN A 96 17.77 -4.14 -12.65
CA ASN A 96 18.35 -5.20 -13.47
C ASN A 96 17.28 -6.03 -14.22
N ASN A 97 15.99 -5.85 -13.91
CA ASN A 97 14.86 -6.51 -14.58
C ASN A 97 14.01 -5.46 -15.32
N THR A 98 14.26 -5.30 -16.62
CA THR A 98 13.59 -4.32 -17.47
C THR A 98 12.07 -4.50 -17.62
N GLN A 99 11.51 -5.61 -17.11
CA GLN A 99 10.07 -5.87 -17.11
C GLN A 99 9.39 -5.66 -15.75
N ALA A 100 10.14 -5.71 -14.64
CA ALA A 100 9.60 -5.46 -13.32
C ALA A 100 9.32 -3.97 -13.16
N GLU A 101 8.06 -3.61 -12.89
CA GLU A 101 7.73 -2.23 -12.52
C GLU A 101 8.18 -1.94 -11.08
N ASN A 102 8.37 -2.97 -10.24
CA ASN A 102 8.85 -2.91 -8.84
C ASN A 102 10.37 -2.65 -8.73
N ALA A 103 10.84 -1.63 -9.43
CA ALA A 103 12.26 -1.43 -9.72
C ALA A 103 12.98 -0.43 -8.82
N GLY A 104 12.30 0.27 -7.91
CA GLY A 104 12.88 1.37 -7.12
C GLY A 104 12.45 1.40 -5.65
N PRO A 105 13.22 2.09 -4.79
CA PRO A 105 12.81 2.33 -3.43
C PRO A 105 11.58 3.26 -3.43
N THR A 106 10.46 2.74 -2.97
CA THR A 106 9.30 3.54 -2.58
C THR A 106 9.70 4.32 -1.32
N GLN A 107 9.45 5.64 -1.29
CA GLN A 107 9.92 6.51 -0.20
C GLN A 107 8.93 7.64 0.10
N GLY A 108 8.78 7.97 1.38
CA GLY A 108 8.02 9.10 1.87
C GLY A 108 8.93 10.23 2.33
N GLY A 109 8.81 11.37 1.69
CA GLY A 109 9.40 12.67 2.02
C GLY A 109 8.46 13.55 2.84
N GLU A 110 8.88 14.79 3.11
CA GLU A 110 8.03 15.75 3.85
C GLU A 110 6.70 15.98 3.12
N ASP A 111 6.75 16.37 1.85
CA ASP A 111 5.59 16.67 1.00
C ASP A 111 5.53 15.83 -0.29
N THR A 112 6.35 14.79 -0.36
CA THR A 112 6.58 14.04 -1.58
C THR A 112 6.59 12.55 -1.29
N VAL A 113 5.86 11.78 -2.07
CA VAL A 113 5.85 10.32 -2.08
C VAL A 113 6.47 9.86 -3.39
N TRP A 114 7.50 9.03 -3.34
CA TRP A 114 8.11 8.40 -4.50
C TRP A 114 7.58 6.98 -4.63
N LEU A 115 6.99 6.65 -5.77
CA LEU A 115 6.42 5.34 -6.06
C LEU A 115 7.03 4.72 -7.30
N ALA A 116 7.07 3.40 -7.32
CA ALA A 116 7.24 2.65 -8.55
C ALA A 116 5.89 2.58 -9.31
N PRO A 117 5.88 2.42 -10.65
CA PRO A 117 4.62 2.32 -11.40
C PRO A 117 3.66 1.22 -10.92
N SER A 118 4.18 0.11 -10.40
CA SER A 118 3.41 -1.01 -9.82
C SER A 118 2.58 -0.60 -8.60
N ASP A 119 3.05 0.38 -7.83
CA ASP A 119 2.42 0.82 -6.59
C ASP A 119 1.15 1.67 -6.84
N LEU A 120 0.88 2.04 -8.10
CA LEU A 120 -0.36 2.70 -8.53
C LEU A 120 -1.53 1.70 -8.66
N PHE A 121 -1.74 0.88 -7.62
CA PHE A 121 -2.82 -0.11 -7.52
C PHE A 121 -2.76 -1.24 -8.57
N ILE A 122 -1.56 -1.59 -9.04
CA ILE A 122 -1.34 -2.68 -10.01
C ILE A 122 -0.89 -3.96 -9.27
N GLU A 123 0.06 -3.85 -8.34
CA GLU A 123 0.68 -4.99 -7.64
C GLU A 123 0.49 -4.91 -6.11
N ASP A 124 -0.73 -4.62 -5.68
CA ASP A 124 -1.11 -4.24 -4.30
C ASP A 124 -0.67 -2.80 -3.98
N GLY A 125 -1.63 -1.88 -3.81
CA GLY A 125 -1.38 -0.47 -3.50
C GLY A 125 -0.87 -0.20 -2.07
N TYR A 126 -0.40 -1.21 -1.35
CA TYR A 126 0.02 -1.10 0.05
C TYR A 126 1.21 -0.14 0.21
N ALA A 127 2.16 -0.16 -0.72
CA ALA A 127 3.31 0.74 -0.69
C ALA A 127 2.88 2.21 -0.84
N PHE A 128 1.89 2.49 -1.69
CA PHE A 128 1.30 3.83 -1.77
C PHE A 128 0.67 4.26 -0.44
N ALA A 129 -0.09 3.38 0.21
CA ALA A 129 -0.66 3.65 1.53
C ALA A 129 0.42 3.89 2.59
N HIS A 130 1.47 3.06 2.60
CA HIS A 130 2.58 3.13 3.53
C HIS A 130 3.32 4.47 3.42
N GLU A 131 3.79 4.83 2.23
CA GLU A 131 4.55 6.07 2.03
C GLU A 131 3.70 7.33 2.22
N LEU A 132 2.40 7.27 1.90
CA LEU A 132 1.47 8.34 2.22
C LEU A 132 1.40 8.54 3.75
N GLY A 133 1.48 7.46 4.52
CA GLY A 133 1.64 7.49 5.97
C GLY A 133 2.85 8.31 6.41
N HIS A 134 4.01 8.16 5.77
CA HIS A 134 5.17 9.01 6.11
C HIS A 134 4.96 10.48 5.80
N ALA A 135 4.29 10.82 4.68
CA ALA A 135 3.98 12.20 4.38
C ALA A 135 3.08 12.82 5.48
N PHE A 136 2.05 12.08 5.92
CA PHE A 136 1.23 12.47 7.08
C PHE A 136 2.07 12.63 8.34
N HIS A 137 2.93 11.66 8.67
CA HIS A 137 3.80 11.74 9.84
C HIS A 137 4.64 13.02 9.82
N ARG A 138 5.32 13.29 8.70
CA ARG A 138 6.25 14.42 8.59
C ARG A 138 5.55 15.78 8.58
N GLU A 139 4.33 15.87 8.06
CA GLU A 139 3.52 17.09 8.18
C GLU A 139 3.27 17.45 9.65
N PHE A 140 2.87 16.46 10.46
CA PHE A 140 2.46 16.72 11.83
C PHE A 140 3.64 16.75 12.80
N ALA A 141 4.63 15.87 12.62
CA ALA A 141 5.81 15.78 13.47
C ALA A 141 6.93 16.76 13.04
N GLY A 142 6.85 17.37 11.85
CA GLY A 142 7.86 18.33 11.39
C GLY A 142 9.25 17.72 11.11
N GLY A 143 9.33 16.40 10.91
CA GLY A 143 10.56 15.71 10.56
C GLY A 143 10.56 14.21 10.84
N PHE A 144 11.72 13.57 10.64
CA PHE A 144 11.95 12.15 10.93
C PHE A 144 12.08 11.92 12.44
N ALA A 145 11.31 10.98 13.00
CA ALA A 145 11.24 10.69 14.44
C ALA A 145 11.96 9.39 14.86
N GLY A 146 12.85 8.89 13.99
CA GLY A 146 13.52 7.59 14.16
C GLY A 146 12.74 6.51 13.41
N THR A 147 13.43 5.42 13.06
CA THR A 147 12.85 4.31 12.29
C THR A 147 11.70 3.68 13.05
N VAL A 148 11.84 3.42 14.35
CA VAL A 148 10.77 2.79 15.16
C VAL A 148 9.48 3.60 15.10
N MET A 149 9.56 4.92 15.27
CA MET A 149 8.37 5.77 15.28
C MET A 149 7.83 6.04 13.86
N ASN A 150 8.72 6.30 12.90
CA ASN A 150 8.35 6.65 11.53
C ASN A 150 7.71 5.48 10.80
N GLU A 151 8.36 4.32 10.84
CA GLU A 151 7.90 3.10 10.19
C GLU A 151 6.73 2.49 10.94
N GLY A 152 6.78 2.50 12.28
CA GLY A 152 5.67 2.09 13.11
C GLY A 152 4.38 2.86 12.84
N PHE A 153 4.47 4.19 12.70
CA PHE A 153 3.32 5.01 12.34
C PHE A 153 2.78 4.70 10.95
N ALA A 154 3.66 4.61 9.95
CA ALA A 154 3.26 4.33 8.57
C ALA A 154 2.55 2.98 8.45
N THR A 155 3.15 1.91 8.99
CA THR A 155 2.55 0.57 8.94
C THR A 155 1.29 0.44 9.79
N TYR A 156 1.22 1.07 10.96
CA TYR A 156 0.00 1.01 11.77
C TYR A 156 -1.15 1.77 11.12
N THR A 157 -0.85 2.92 10.50
CA THR A 157 -1.83 3.70 9.74
C THR A 157 -2.28 2.96 8.48
N GLU A 158 -1.35 2.29 7.79
CA GLU A 158 -1.63 1.39 6.67
C GLU A 158 -2.62 0.29 7.07
N LEU A 159 -2.39 -0.39 8.19
CA LEU A 159 -3.31 -1.40 8.73
C LEU A 159 -4.71 -0.82 8.95
N LYS A 160 -4.80 0.29 9.71
CA LYS A 160 -6.09 0.91 10.03
C LYS A 160 -6.83 1.39 8.80
N LEU A 161 -6.11 1.93 7.82
CA LEU A 161 -6.66 2.32 6.52
C LEU A 161 -7.27 1.12 5.81
N MET A 162 -6.54 0.01 5.72
CA MET A 162 -7.03 -1.21 5.08
C MET A 162 -8.24 -1.80 5.83
N ASP A 163 -8.20 -1.88 7.16
CA ASP A 163 -9.34 -2.35 7.97
C ASP A 163 -10.59 -1.48 7.71
N MET A 164 -10.45 -0.14 7.73
CA MET A 164 -11.58 0.76 7.48
C MET A 164 -12.11 0.67 6.05
N LEU A 165 -11.24 0.55 5.05
CA LEU A 165 -11.67 0.37 3.65
C LEU A 165 -12.32 -0.98 3.43
N SER A 166 -11.84 -2.04 4.07
CA SER A 166 -12.43 -3.39 3.98
C SER A 166 -13.91 -3.42 4.40
N GLU A 167 -14.32 -2.53 5.30
CA GLU A 167 -15.72 -2.37 5.71
C GLU A 167 -16.50 -1.37 4.83
N LYS A 168 -15.87 -0.24 4.48
CA LYS A 168 -16.56 0.89 3.84
C LYS A 168 -16.59 0.81 2.32
N ASP A 169 -15.49 0.39 1.71
CA ASP A 169 -15.32 0.19 0.28
C ASP A 169 -14.42 -1.04 0.04
N PRO A 170 -15.00 -2.25 0.18
CA PRO A 170 -14.25 -3.49 0.11
C PRO A 170 -13.48 -3.65 -1.21
N ASN A 171 -13.99 -3.08 -2.31
CA ASN A 171 -13.35 -3.15 -3.61
C ASN A 171 -12.04 -2.33 -3.62
N LEU A 172 -12.06 -1.11 -3.07
CA LEU A 172 -10.83 -0.30 -2.92
C LEU A 172 -9.87 -0.89 -1.88
N GLY A 173 -10.40 -1.40 -0.75
CA GLY A 173 -9.59 -2.08 0.27
C GLY A 173 -8.79 -3.24 -0.33
N ALA A 174 -9.46 -4.09 -1.12
CA ALA A 174 -8.82 -5.21 -1.83
C ALA A 174 -7.74 -4.78 -2.84
N MET A 175 -7.79 -3.55 -3.38
CA MET A 175 -6.75 -3.02 -4.27
C MET A 175 -5.49 -2.57 -3.52
N LEU A 176 -5.60 -2.22 -2.23
CA LEU A 176 -4.45 -1.90 -1.40
C LEU A 176 -3.75 -3.15 -0.89
N GLY A 177 -4.51 -4.18 -0.50
CA GLY A 177 -3.96 -5.43 0.01
C GLY A 177 -4.85 -6.03 1.09
N SER A 178 -4.26 -6.91 1.91
CA SER A 178 -4.94 -7.54 3.04
C SER A 178 -4.36 -7.02 4.36
N PRO A 179 -5.20 -6.62 5.34
CA PRO A 179 -4.76 -6.35 6.70
C PRO A 179 -3.89 -7.46 7.31
N ASP A 180 -4.18 -8.72 6.97
CA ASP A 180 -3.42 -9.86 7.47
C ASP A 180 -2.00 -9.92 6.89
N LYS A 181 -1.81 -9.44 5.66
CA LYS A 181 -0.48 -9.31 5.04
C LYS A 181 0.37 -8.30 5.80
N VAL A 182 -0.24 -7.18 6.22
CA VAL A 182 0.44 -6.15 7.01
C VAL A 182 0.85 -6.72 8.36
N ARG A 183 -0.05 -7.40 9.07
CA ARG A 183 0.25 -8.07 10.35
C ARG A 183 1.39 -9.09 10.19
N TYR A 184 1.32 -9.94 9.16
CA TYR A 184 2.34 -10.95 8.85
C TYR A 184 3.72 -10.34 8.57
N ASN A 185 3.77 -9.29 7.75
CA ASN A 185 5.04 -8.60 7.44
C ASN A 185 5.67 -7.95 8.69
N MET A 186 4.86 -7.72 9.72
CA MET A 186 5.26 -7.12 10.99
C MET A 186 5.47 -8.14 12.11
N THR A 187 5.44 -9.44 11.82
CA THR A 187 5.77 -10.47 12.80
C THR A 187 7.20 -10.29 13.31
N ILE A 188 7.39 -10.53 14.60
CA ILE A 188 8.72 -10.48 15.24
C ILE A 188 9.15 -11.92 15.51
N ASP A 189 10.28 -12.30 14.92
CA ASP A 189 10.76 -13.70 14.95
C ASP A 189 11.22 -14.16 16.33
N ASP A 190 11.78 -13.25 17.14
CA ASP A 190 12.28 -13.54 18.49
C ASP A 190 11.88 -12.45 19.49
N TYR A 191 10.75 -12.67 20.16
CA TYR A 191 10.28 -11.79 21.21
C TYR A 191 11.18 -11.84 22.46
N GLU A 192 11.87 -12.95 22.73
CA GLU A 192 12.69 -13.09 23.95
C GLU A 192 13.83 -12.08 23.96
N VAL A 193 14.52 -11.92 22.82
CA VAL A 193 15.60 -10.93 22.69
C VAL A 193 15.05 -9.52 22.84
N MET A 194 13.84 -9.23 22.35
CA MET A 194 13.23 -7.91 22.52
C MET A 194 12.98 -7.56 23.99
N TYR A 195 12.60 -8.54 24.81
CA TYR A 195 12.36 -8.35 26.23
C TYR A 195 13.64 -8.16 27.06
N GLU A 196 14.84 -8.39 26.50
CA GLU A 196 16.10 -8.22 27.23
C GLU A 196 16.48 -6.76 27.51
N LYS A 197 15.92 -5.82 26.74
CA LYS A 197 16.16 -4.38 26.86
C LYS A 197 14.85 -3.62 26.94
N SER A 198 14.90 -2.36 27.38
CA SER A 198 13.71 -1.51 27.39
C SER A 198 13.32 -1.03 25.99
N VAL A 199 12.06 -0.65 25.78
CA VAL A 199 11.62 -0.02 24.53
C VAL A 199 12.45 1.21 24.20
N GLU A 200 12.76 2.04 25.20
CA GLU A 200 13.64 3.21 25.01
C GLU A 200 15.02 2.82 24.49
N TYR A 201 15.58 1.69 24.93
CA TYR A 201 16.87 1.22 24.44
C TYR A 201 16.79 0.93 22.95
N TRP A 202 15.77 0.19 22.50
CA TRP A 202 15.59 -0.17 21.10
C TRP A 202 15.30 1.04 20.21
N MET A 203 14.56 2.02 20.71
CA MET A 203 14.37 3.30 20.01
C MET A 203 15.71 4.06 19.81
N LYS A 204 16.66 3.91 20.74
CA LYS A 204 17.96 4.61 20.71
C LYS A 204 19.03 3.87 19.90
N HIS A 205 18.91 2.56 19.75
CA HIS A 205 19.91 1.67 19.15
C HIS A 205 19.28 0.86 18.02
N GLU A 206 18.66 1.55 17.07
CA GLU A 206 17.92 0.92 15.96
C GLU A 206 18.83 0.09 15.05
N ASP A 207 20.13 0.39 15.02
CA ASP A 207 21.18 -0.36 14.30
C ASP A 207 21.61 -1.64 15.01
N GLU A 208 21.36 -1.75 16.31
CA GLU A 208 21.55 -2.98 17.08
C GLU A 208 20.36 -3.93 16.98
N CYS A 209 19.31 -3.54 16.25
CA CYS A 209 18.15 -4.39 16.00
C CYS A 209 18.54 -5.60 15.12
N TYR A 210 18.80 -6.71 15.81
CA TYR A 210 18.69 -8.13 15.45
C TYR A 210 19.17 -8.58 14.06
N ASP A 211 20.20 -9.43 14.04
CA ASP A 211 20.74 -10.11 12.84
C ASP A 211 19.72 -10.97 12.05
N TYR A 212 18.48 -11.13 12.53
CA TYR A 212 17.49 -12.06 11.95
C TYR A 212 16.11 -11.47 11.64
N CYS A 213 15.78 -10.24 12.03
CA CYS A 213 14.47 -9.66 11.68
C CYS A 213 14.57 -8.89 10.36
N TRP A 214 13.79 -9.27 9.35
CA TRP A 214 13.73 -8.49 8.09
C TRP A 214 13.12 -7.08 8.27
N ASN A 215 12.53 -6.74 9.44
CA ASN A 215 11.84 -5.47 9.72
C ASN A 215 11.66 -5.12 11.22
N GLY A 216 12.59 -5.45 12.13
CA GLY A 216 12.36 -5.34 13.59
C GLY A 216 11.95 -3.96 14.12
N ALA A 217 12.48 -2.87 13.55
CA ALA A 217 12.07 -1.51 13.93
C ALA A 217 10.62 -1.19 13.51
N TYR A 218 10.19 -1.68 12.34
CA TYR A 218 8.80 -1.55 11.88
C TYR A 218 7.87 -2.32 12.83
N GLY A 219 8.21 -3.57 13.12
CA GLY A 219 7.40 -4.43 13.99
C GLY A 219 7.25 -3.89 15.42
N LEU A 220 8.34 -3.38 16.01
CA LEU A 220 8.29 -2.74 17.34
C LEU A 220 7.44 -1.46 17.30
N GLY A 221 7.68 -0.61 16.30
CA GLY A 221 6.94 0.63 16.12
C GLY A 221 5.45 0.42 15.92
N PHE A 222 5.09 -0.55 15.09
CA PHE A 222 3.72 -0.95 14.78
C PHE A 222 2.94 -1.34 16.04
N ARG A 223 3.56 -2.14 16.92
CA ARG A 223 2.99 -2.50 18.23
C ARG A 223 2.93 -1.31 19.17
N LEU A 224 3.94 -0.44 19.15
CA LEU A 224 3.94 0.79 19.96
C LEU A 224 2.77 1.71 19.59
N MET A 225 2.46 1.87 18.30
CA MET A 225 1.28 2.65 17.89
C MET A 225 -0.03 2.01 18.40
N GLY A 226 -0.17 0.69 18.27
CA GLY A 226 -1.34 -0.02 18.80
C GLY A 226 -1.49 0.09 20.32
N TYR A 227 -0.37 0.08 21.06
CA TYR A 227 -0.33 0.31 22.49
C TYR A 227 -0.81 1.72 22.85
N LEU A 228 -0.30 2.73 22.14
CA LEU A 228 -0.65 4.13 22.40
C LEU A 228 -2.14 4.37 22.16
N GLU A 229 -2.67 3.83 21.05
CA GLU A 229 -4.09 3.89 20.75
C GLU A 229 -4.94 3.24 21.85
N GLU A 230 -4.60 2.03 22.29
CA GLU A 230 -5.45 1.33 23.27
C GLU A 230 -5.39 1.96 24.67
N ARG A 231 -4.18 2.30 25.14
CA ARG A 231 -3.98 2.80 26.50
C ARG A 231 -4.39 4.26 26.65
N PHE A 232 -4.20 5.07 25.61
CA PHE A 232 -4.41 6.52 25.69
C PHE A 232 -5.51 7.03 24.75
N GLY A 233 -6.09 6.16 23.91
CA GLY A 233 -7.18 6.50 22.99
C GLY A 233 -6.71 7.14 21.67
N ASP A 234 -5.41 7.35 21.49
CA ASP A 234 -4.82 7.96 20.29
C ASP A 234 -3.32 7.62 20.18
N TYR A 235 -2.87 7.32 18.96
CA TYR A 235 -1.47 7.03 18.66
C TYR A 235 -0.75 8.21 17.99
N THR A 236 -1.43 9.34 17.75
CA THR A 236 -0.92 10.49 16.99
C THR A 236 -0.74 11.78 17.82
N SER A 237 -1.23 11.84 19.06
CA SER A 237 -1.18 13.05 19.91
C SER A 237 0.24 13.56 20.16
N TRP A 238 1.25 12.69 20.09
CA TRP A 238 2.64 13.04 20.37
C TRP A 238 3.31 13.89 19.28
N PHE A 239 2.72 13.98 18.08
CA PHE A 239 3.26 14.76 16.97
C PHE A 239 3.46 16.25 17.29
N GLU A 240 2.48 16.87 17.95
CA GLU A 240 2.55 18.30 18.29
C GLU A 240 3.71 18.59 19.25
N ASN A 241 3.86 17.76 20.29
CA ASN A 241 4.99 17.87 21.22
C ASN A 241 6.33 17.64 20.50
N TYR A 242 6.38 16.67 19.58
CA TYR A 242 7.60 16.38 18.84
C TYR A 242 8.02 17.55 17.93
N ASP A 243 7.08 18.13 17.19
CA ASP A 243 7.31 19.29 16.32
C ASP A 243 7.82 20.51 17.12
N GLU A 244 7.22 20.80 18.29
CA GLU A 244 7.67 21.86 19.18
C GLU A 244 9.12 21.64 19.66
N ILE A 245 9.44 20.41 20.09
CA ILE A 245 10.78 20.04 20.56
C ILE A 245 11.80 20.11 19.40
N ALA A 246 11.45 19.60 18.21
CA ALA A 246 12.30 19.59 17.03
C ALA A 246 12.54 21.00 16.47
N ALA A 247 11.53 21.88 16.48
CA ALA A 247 11.67 23.27 16.02
C ALA A 247 12.62 24.09 16.90
N VAL A 248 12.65 23.84 18.22
CA VAL A 248 13.63 24.47 19.14
C VAL A 248 15.05 24.04 18.78
N ARG A 249 15.27 22.76 18.46
CA ARG A 249 16.57 22.24 18.00
C ARG A 249 17.04 22.93 16.72
N ALA A 250 16.17 23.04 15.71
CA ALA A 250 16.49 23.68 14.43
C ALA A 250 16.87 25.17 14.55
N LYS A 251 16.32 25.89 15.54
CA LYS A 251 16.68 27.29 15.84
C LYS A 251 18.00 27.42 16.62
N SER A 252 18.34 26.43 17.43
CA SER A 252 19.53 26.42 18.28
C SER A 252 20.82 25.98 17.57
N SER A 253 20.75 25.37 16.39
CA SER A 253 21.91 24.90 15.60
C SER A 253 22.78 26.02 15.01
N GLY A 254 22.46 27.29 15.26
CA GLY A 254 23.29 28.45 14.93
C GLY A 254 24.23 28.93 16.05
N LEU A 255 24.20 28.32 17.24
CA LEU A 255 25.05 28.69 18.37
C LEU A 255 25.62 27.44 19.06
N GLU A 256 26.93 27.44 19.25
CA GLU A 256 27.73 26.42 19.93
C GLU A 256 27.06 25.89 21.21
N LEU A 257 26.91 24.57 21.35
CA LEU A 257 26.78 23.85 22.62
C LEU A 257 27.19 22.39 22.40
N ILE A 258 28.51 22.20 22.35
CA ILE A 258 29.22 20.93 22.31
C ILE A 258 29.43 20.52 23.78
N ASP A 259 28.46 19.82 24.39
CA ASP A 259 28.65 18.94 25.57
C ASP A 259 27.34 18.26 26.05
N GLU A 260 26.15 18.63 25.53
CA GLU A 260 24.85 17.95 25.82
C GLU A 260 24.33 17.17 24.58
N LEU A 261 25.13 16.25 24.05
CA LEU A 261 24.84 15.55 22.79
C LEU A 261 23.97 14.28 22.94
N GLU A 262 23.92 13.65 24.11
CA GLU A 262 23.07 12.47 24.32
C GLU A 262 21.57 12.84 24.19
N ASP A 263 21.09 13.91 24.83
CA ASP A 263 19.67 14.33 24.82
C ASP A 263 19.14 14.90 23.48
N LYS A 264 19.97 14.96 22.43
CA LYS A 264 19.61 15.54 21.12
C LYS A 264 19.51 14.54 19.97
N THR A 265 19.62 13.24 20.24
CA THR A 265 19.33 12.21 19.23
C THR A 265 17.85 12.24 18.85
N ILE A 266 17.53 11.88 17.61
CA ILE A 266 16.14 11.85 17.12
C ILE A 266 15.26 10.97 18.01
N ALA A 267 15.78 9.83 18.44
CA ALA A 267 15.14 8.92 19.38
C ALA A 267 14.81 9.58 20.73
N ASN A 268 15.72 10.38 21.30
CA ASN A 268 15.48 11.08 22.56
C ASN A 268 14.41 12.16 22.44
N LEU A 269 14.34 12.84 21.30
CA LEU A 269 13.26 13.80 21.04
C LEU A 269 11.91 13.09 20.98
N ALA A 270 11.84 11.91 20.32
CA ALA A 270 10.63 11.10 20.25
C ALA A 270 10.18 10.59 21.62
N ILE A 271 11.11 10.02 22.40
CA ILE A 271 10.83 9.55 23.78
C ILE A 271 10.32 10.70 24.64
N ARG A 272 10.95 11.88 24.56
CA ARG A 272 10.51 13.06 25.31
C ARG A 272 9.12 13.53 24.86
N ALA A 273 8.83 13.51 23.57
CA ALA A 273 7.51 13.86 23.05
C ALA A 273 6.43 12.90 23.57
N LEU A 274 6.70 11.59 23.59
CA LEU A 274 5.82 10.59 24.17
C LEU A 274 5.56 10.86 25.66
N LYS A 275 6.61 11.10 26.44
CA LYS A 275 6.49 11.38 27.89
C LYS A 275 5.73 12.67 28.18
N ASN A 276 5.98 13.73 27.43
CA ASN A 276 5.24 14.99 27.56
C ASN A 276 3.74 14.83 27.21
N THR A 277 3.42 13.93 26.27
CA THR A 277 2.06 13.75 25.77
C THR A 277 1.24 12.81 26.65
N TYR A 278 1.82 11.66 27.01
CA TYR A 278 1.12 10.55 27.64
C TYR A 278 1.54 10.31 29.10
N GLY A 279 2.55 11.02 29.59
CA GLY A 279 3.11 10.91 30.94
C GLY A 279 4.45 10.19 31.00
N GLU A 280 5.21 10.43 32.07
CA GLU A 280 6.59 9.91 32.26
C GLU A 280 6.68 8.38 32.17
N SER A 281 5.64 7.67 32.60
CA SER A 281 5.56 6.21 32.62
C SER A 281 4.95 5.60 31.34
N VAL A 282 4.84 6.38 30.25
CA VAL A 282 4.16 5.95 29.02
C VAL A 282 4.70 4.61 28.49
N LEU A 283 6.00 4.35 28.58
CA LEU A 283 6.62 3.13 28.05
C LEU A 283 6.73 1.99 29.08
N ASP A 284 6.43 2.23 30.35
CA ASP A 284 6.73 1.27 31.43
C ASP A 284 5.91 -0.02 31.29
N ASP A 285 4.64 0.11 30.88
CA ASP A 285 3.71 -1.02 30.76
C ASP A 285 3.69 -1.64 29.35
N PHE A 286 4.50 -1.14 28.41
CA PHE A 286 4.44 -1.56 27.00
C PHE A 286 4.62 -3.07 26.85
N TYR A 287 5.66 -3.66 27.45
CA TYR A 287 5.91 -5.09 27.30
C TYR A 287 4.89 -5.98 28.00
N ALA A 288 4.38 -5.54 29.16
CA ALA A 288 3.30 -6.25 29.83
C ALA A 288 2.04 -6.26 28.94
N TRP A 289 1.70 -5.11 28.35
CA TRP A 289 0.61 -5.03 27.39
C TRP A 289 0.87 -5.88 26.14
N MET A 290 2.09 -5.86 25.59
CA MET A 290 2.44 -6.62 24.39
C MET A 290 2.30 -8.12 24.61
N GLN A 291 2.74 -8.65 25.76
CA GLN A 291 2.56 -10.05 26.12
C GLN A 291 1.08 -10.47 26.23
N GLU A 292 0.20 -9.55 26.63
CA GLU A 292 -1.24 -9.79 26.72
C GLU A 292 -1.98 -9.67 25.37
N ASN A 293 -1.42 -8.93 24.41
CA ASN A 293 -2.13 -8.51 23.19
C ASN A 293 -1.51 -9.02 21.88
N GLU A 294 -0.29 -9.54 21.90
CA GLU A 294 0.38 -10.04 20.69
C GLU A 294 -0.48 -11.09 19.98
N TYR A 295 -0.86 -12.11 20.74
CA TYR A 295 -1.70 -13.21 20.28
C TYR A 295 -3.15 -12.73 20.07
N GLY A 296 -3.57 -12.70 18.80
CA GLY A 296 -4.93 -12.35 18.40
C GLY A 296 -5.12 -10.92 17.87
N ARG A 297 -4.18 -10.00 18.10
CA ARG A 297 -4.22 -8.64 17.51
C ARG A 297 -3.15 -8.42 16.45
N PHE A 298 -1.95 -8.92 16.68
CA PHE A 298 -0.80 -8.72 15.80
C PHE A 298 -0.25 -10.02 15.23
N ASP A 299 -0.56 -11.15 15.88
CA ASP A 299 -0.27 -12.47 15.34
C ASP A 299 -1.07 -12.74 14.06
N ALA A 300 -0.35 -12.95 12.97
CA ALA A 300 -0.89 -13.54 11.76
C ALA A 300 -0.51 -15.02 11.75
N GLU A 301 -1.32 -15.88 12.39
CA GLU A 301 -1.24 -17.33 12.17
C GLU A 301 -1.12 -17.59 10.66
N ASP A 302 -0.09 -18.35 10.27
CA ASP A 302 0.35 -18.65 8.89
C ASP A 302 -0.47 -17.97 7.78
N TYR A 303 -0.11 -16.73 7.46
CA TYR A 303 -0.73 -15.94 6.38
C TYR A 303 -0.76 -16.69 5.05
N PHE A 304 0.22 -17.56 4.79
CA PHE A 304 0.25 -18.40 3.58
C PHE A 304 -0.72 -19.58 3.61
N GLU A 305 -1.20 -20.00 4.79
CA GLU A 305 -2.17 -21.09 4.96
C GLU A 305 -3.63 -20.61 4.97
N LYS A 306 -3.88 -19.30 5.21
CA LYS A 306 -5.22 -18.72 5.22
C LYS A 306 -5.62 -18.18 3.85
N SER A 307 -6.86 -18.45 3.42
CA SER A 307 -7.44 -17.79 2.25
C SER A 307 -7.61 -16.29 2.53
N ASN A 308 -7.23 -15.43 1.59
CA ASN A 308 -7.60 -14.01 1.69
C ASN A 308 -9.10 -13.84 1.49
N SER A 309 -9.77 -13.12 2.40
CA SER A 309 -11.23 -12.97 2.31
C SER A 309 -11.63 -11.83 1.36
N PHE A 310 -12.21 -12.20 0.24
CA PHE A 310 -12.92 -11.33 -0.70
C PHE A 310 -14.44 -11.52 -0.57
N ALA A 311 -14.93 -12.09 0.53
CA ALA A 311 -16.36 -12.38 0.72
C ALA A 311 -17.24 -11.13 0.74
N ALA A 312 -16.68 -9.96 1.09
CA ALA A 312 -17.36 -8.66 1.04
C ALA A 312 -17.16 -7.91 -0.29
N VAL A 313 -16.25 -8.38 -1.15
CA VAL A 313 -15.88 -7.75 -2.42
C VAL A 313 -16.87 -8.21 -3.49
N THR A 314 -17.53 -7.26 -4.16
CA THR A 314 -18.52 -7.58 -5.19
C THR A 314 -17.93 -7.50 -6.60
N GLU A 315 -16.96 -6.61 -6.79
CA GLU A 315 -16.31 -6.40 -8.08
C GLU A 315 -14.83 -6.06 -7.86
N PHE A 316 -13.94 -6.76 -8.56
CA PHE A 316 -12.50 -6.56 -8.46
C PHE A 316 -11.87 -6.51 -9.85
N THR A 317 -10.87 -5.65 -10.03
CA THR A 317 -10.05 -5.65 -11.25
C THR A 317 -8.72 -6.26 -10.90
N VAL A 318 -8.38 -7.34 -11.60
CA VAL A 318 -7.08 -8.00 -11.42
C VAL A 318 -6.04 -7.35 -12.33
N TYR A 319 -4.79 -7.34 -11.90
CA TYR A 319 -3.65 -6.89 -12.69
C TYR A 319 -2.52 -7.93 -12.65
N PRO A 320 -1.64 -7.94 -13.66
CA PRO A 320 -0.46 -8.80 -13.64
C PRO A 320 0.53 -8.38 -12.57
N PHE A 321 1.10 -9.38 -11.89
CA PHE A 321 2.21 -9.25 -10.96
C PHE A 321 3.49 -9.82 -11.60
N TYR A 322 4.53 -8.98 -11.70
CA TYR A 322 5.84 -9.32 -12.24
C TYR A 322 6.86 -9.46 -11.10
N TRP A 323 7.06 -10.69 -10.64
CA TRP A 323 8.06 -11.00 -9.63
C TRP A 323 9.32 -11.60 -10.25
N TRP A 324 10.46 -11.50 -9.56
CA TRP A 324 11.72 -12.07 -10.00
C TRP A 324 11.67 -13.61 -10.15
N ALA A 325 10.72 -14.28 -9.47
CA ALA A 325 10.54 -15.72 -9.51
C ALA A 325 9.32 -16.18 -10.34
N GLU A 326 8.35 -15.31 -10.62
CA GLU A 326 7.10 -15.70 -11.28
C GLU A 326 6.37 -14.50 -11.89
N ASN A 327 5.83 -14.68 -13.10
CA ASN A 327 4.89 -13.74 -13.72
C ASN A 327 3.50 -14.37 -13.72
N LYS A 328 2.59 -13.82 -12.91
CA LYS A 328 1.20 -14.28 -12.87
C LYS A 328 0.23 -13.14 -12.59
N THR A 329 -0.97 -13.25 -13.11
CA THR A 329 -2.08 -12.34 -12.80
C THR A 329 -2.97 -13.07 -11.81
N LYS A 330 -3.04 -12.61 -10.57
CA LYS A 330 -3.82 -13.26 -9.51
C LYS A 330 -4.57 -12.25 -8.66
N ILE A 331 -5.62 -12.71 -7.98
CA ILE A 331 -6.20 -11.91 -6.90
C ILE A 331 -5.13 -11.77 -5.79
N PRO A 332 -4.90 -10.56 -5.24
CA PRO A 332 -3.91 -10.31 -4.20
C PRO A 332 -3.91 -11.27 -3.00
N GLY A 333 -2.69 -11.62 -2.60
CA GLY A 333 -2.28 -12.36 -1.41
C GLY A 333 -2.27 -13.88 -1.49
N ALA A 334 -2.82 -14.58 -0.48
CA ALA A 334 -2.60 -16.02 -0.24
C ALA A 334 -3.01 -16.93 -1.43
N ASP A 335 -2.64 -18.21 -1.37
CA ASP A 335 -2.84 -19.16 -2.48
C ASP A 335 -4.31 -19.34 -2.90
N LYS A 336 -5.24 -19.07 -1.99
CA LYS A 336 -6.69 -19.13 -2.24
C LYS A 336 -7.38 -17.83 -1.83
N THR A 337 -8.52 -17.59 -2.46
CA THR A 337 -9.40 -16.45 -2.20
C THR A 337 -10.77 -16.98 -1.77
N GLU A 338 -11.24 -16.58 -0.59
CA GLU A 338 -12.66 -16.74 -0.21
C GLU A 338 -13.49 -15.72 -0.98
N TYR A 339 -14.59 -16.14 -1.60
CA TYR A 339 -15.46 -15.27 -2.39
C TYR A 339 -16.93 -15.53 -2.06
N ASN A 340 -17.76 -14.53 -2.37
CA ASN A 340 -19.21 -14.63 -2.35
C ASN A 340 -19.79 -13.84 -3.54
N ASP A 341 -20.13 -14.54 -4.62
CA ASP A 341 -20.61 -13.93 -5.87
C ASP A 341 -19.68 -12.81 -6.38
N LEU A 342 -18.39 -13.09 -6.51
CA LEU A 342 -17.37 -12.12 -6.90
C LEU A 342 -17.28 -11.97 -8.42
N LYS A 343 -17.46 -10.75 -8.94
CA LYS A 343 -17.15 -10.41 -10.32
C LYS A 343 -15.69 -9.95 -10.44
N VAL A 344 -14.93 -10.51 -11.38
CA VAL A 344 -13.55 -10.10 -11.66
C VAL A 344 -13.45 -9.56 -13.09
N ASN A 345 -13.03 -8.31 -13.22
CA ASN A 345 -12.75 -7.66 -14.50
C ASN A 345 -11.35 -8.03 -14.99
N ILE A 346 -11.26 -8.56 -16.21
CA ILE A 346 -10.03 -9.07 -16.83
C ILE A 346 -9.54 -8.14 -17.94
N ALA A 347 -10.44 -7.43 -18.62
CA ALA A 347 -10.08 -6.58 -19.75
C ALA A 347 -8.98 -5.55 -19.45
N PRO A 348 -8.92 -4.90 -18.26
CA PRO A 348 -7.79 -4.03 -17.91
C PRO A 348 -6.45 -4.77 -17.83
N ALA A 349 -6.42 -6.00 -17.29
CA ALA A 349 -5.22 -6.83 -17.28
C ALA A 349 -4.79 -7.23 -18.69
N GLU A 350 -5.73 -7.64 -19.55
CA GLU A 350 -5.43 -7.98 -20.94
C GLU A 350 -4.86 -6.78 -21.70
N PHE A 351 -5.45 -5.60 -21.53
CA PHE A 351 -4.96 -4.35 -22.12
C PHE A 351 -3.55 -4.02 -21.61
N TYR A 352 -3.30 -4.14 -20.30
CA TYR A 352 -1.98 -3.97 -19.71
C TYR A 352 -0.96 -4.92 -20.35
N LEU A 353 -1.26 -6.23 -20.40
CA LEU A 353 -0.36 -7.21 -20.98
C LEU A 353 -0.06 -6.91 -22.45
N ARG A 354 -1.10 -6.67 -23.26
CA ARG A 354 -0.95 -6.50 -24.71
C ARG A 354 -0.34 -5.16 -25.11
N GLU A 355 -0.86 -4.06 -24.59
CA GLU A 355 -0.51 -2.71 -25.06
C GLU A 355 0.66 -2.13 -24.28
N TYR A 356 0.79 -2.46 -22.99
CA TYR A 356 1.85 -1.91 -22.14
C TYR A 356 3.08 -2.79 -22.07
N LYS A 357 2.89 -4.12 -21.95
CA LYS A 357 4.00 -5.08 -21.86
C LYS A 357 4.35 -5.73 -23.20
N GLY A 358 3.50 -5.59 -24.22
CA GLY A 358 3.73 -6.18 -25.54
C GLY A 358 3.57 -7.70 -25.58
N GLU A 359 2.84 -8.27 -24.61
CA GLU A 359 2.62 -9.70 -24.46
C GLU A 359 1.53 -10.23 -25.41
N ASP A 360 1.67 -11.48 -25.83
CA ASP A 360 0.60 -12.20 -26.54
C ASP A 360 -0.47 -12.67 -25.54
N THR A 361 -1.69 -12.20 -25.72
CA THR A 361 -2.85 -12.48 -24.88
C THR A 361 -3.84 -13.46 -25.52
N SER A 362 -3.53 -14.02 -26.69
CA SER A 362 -4.43 -14.93 -27.41
C SER A 362 -4.68 -16.27 -26.69
N ASN A 363 -3.75 -16.67 -25.81
CA ASN A 363 -3.76 -17.96 -25.11
C ASN A 363 -3.99 -17.83 -23.60
N LEU A 364 -4.60 -16.73 -23.14
CA LEU A 364 -4.88 -16.56 -21.72
C LEU A 364 -5.82 -17.64 -21.18
N ILE A 365 -5.46 -18.21 -20.03
CA ILE A 365 -6.20 -19.25 -19.33
C ILE A 365 -6.40 -18.82 -17.89
N LEU A 366 -7.65 -18.82 -17.42
CA LEU A 366 -8.00 -18.72 -16.02
C LEU A 366 -7.94 -20.10 -15.37
N ASN A 367 -7.18 -20.20 -14.27
CA ASN A 367 -7.11 -21.37 -13.41
C ASN A 367 -7.95 -21.13 -12.15
N VAL A 368 -8.85 -22.07 -11.86
CA VAL A 368 -9.70 -22.09 -10.67
C VAL A 368 -9.72 -23.47 -10.01
N SER A 369 -10.13 -23.53 -8.75
CA SER A 369 -10.24 -24.78 -8.00
C SER A 369 -11.36 -25.68 -8.54
N GLU A 370 -11.22 -26.98 -8.35
CA GLU A 370 -12.25 -27.95 -8.74
C GLU A 370 -13.58 -27.65 -8.02
N GLY A 371 -14.68 -27.71 -8.77
CA GLY A 371 -16.02 -27.41 -8.25
C GLY A 371 -16.42 -25.93 -8.31
N THR A 372 -15.48 -25.01 -8.54
CA THR A 372 -15.78 -23.58 -8.76
C THR A 372 -16.64 -23.41 -10.01
N THR A 373 -17.75 -22.69 -9.88
CA THR A 373 -18.62 -22.34 -11.00
C THR A 373 -18.31 -20.93 -11.46
N VAL A 374 -18.04 -20.77 -12.75
CA VAL A 374 -17.62 -19.49 -13.34
C VAL A 374 -18.56 -19.12 -14.48
N GLU A 375 -19.10 -17.91 -14.45
CA GLU A 375 -19.81 -17.29 -15.57
C GLU A 375 -18.85 -16.38 -16.34
N LEU A 376 -18.84 -16.48 -17.67
CA LEU A 376 -17.95 -15.73 -18.55
C LEU A 376 -18.74 -14.66 -19.30
N TYR A 377 -18.24 -13.43 -19.32
CA TYR A 377 -18.91 -12.32 -19.98
C TYR A 377 -18.00 -11.63 -20.99
N ASP A 378 -18.56 -11.26 -22.13
CA ASP A 378 -17.86 -10.41 -23.11
C ASP A 378 -17.81 -8.94 -22.65
N ILE A 379 -17.18 -8.10 -23.48
CA ILE A 379 -17.01 -6.67 -23.24
C ILE A 379 -18.34 -5.91 -23.19
N ASP A 380 -19.40 -6.45 -23.78
CA ASP A 380 -20.74 -5.88 -23.77
C ASP A 380 -21.54 -6.31 -22.52
N GLY A 381 -20.96 -7.15 -21.67
CA GLY A 381 -21.60 -7.72 -20.49
C GLY A 381 -22.59 -8.84 -20.81
N LYS A 382 -22.54 -9.41 -22.01
CA LYS A 382 -23.35 -10.56 -22.39
C LYS A 382 -22.68 -11.84 -21.88
N LEU A 383 -23.49 -12.71 -21.26
CA LEU A 383 -23.04 -14.03 -20.84
C LEU A 383 -22.64 -14.86 -22.08
N LEU A 384 -21.39 -15.30 -22.10
CA LEU A 384 -20.82 -16.18 -23.11
C LEU A 384 -21.05 -17.64 -22.75
N ASP A 385 -20.74 -18.02 -21.51
CA ASP A 385 -20.85 -19.40 -21.03
C ASP A 385 -20.90 -19.48 -19.49
N THR A 386 -21.31 -20.62 -18.96
CA THR A 386 -21.22 -21.00 -17.55
C THR A 386 -20.46 -22.32 -17.43
N VAL A 387 -19.28 -22.27 -16.82
CA VAL A 387 -18.32 -23.38 -16.81
C VAL A 387 -18.01 -23.87 -15.40
N LYS A 388 -17.70 -25.17 -15.28
CA LYS A 388 -17.18 -25.82 -14.07
C LYS A 388 -15.92 -26.61 -14.39
N ASN A 389 -14.94 -25.93 -14.97
CA ASN A 389 -13.64 -26.49 -15.32
C ASN A 389 -12.55 -25.77 -14.52
N THR A 390 -11.44 -26.46 -14.26
CA THR A 390 -10.29 -25.89 -13.55
C THR A 390 -9.41 -25.00 -14.44
N GLN A 391 -9.51 -25.16 -15.76
CA GLN A 391 -8.80 -24.36 -16.75
C GLN A 391 -9.80 -23.83 -17.77
N ILE A 392 -9.87 -22.50 -17.89
CA ILE A 392 -10.89 -21.81 -18.68
C ILE A 392 -10.19 -20.86 -19.66
N PRO A 393 -10.29 -21.07 -20.98
CA PRO A 393 -9.79 -20.13 -21.96
C PRO A 393 -10.51 -18.78 -21.85
N LEU A 394 -9.75 -17.68 -21.92
CA LEU A 394 -10.28 -16.32 -21.78
C LEU A 394 -10.46 -15.59 -23.12
N THR A 395 -10.39 -16.30 -24.25
CA THR A 395 -10.60 -15.70 -25.57
C THR A 395 -11.96 -15.02 -25.68
N GLY A 396 -11.97 -13.70 -25.85
CA GLY A 396 -13.20 -12.89 -25.96
C GLY A 396 -13.91 -12.61 -24.63
N VAL A 397 -13.32 -12.99 -23.49
CA VAL A 397 -13.86 -12.79 -22.14
C VAL A 397 -13.32 -11.49 -21.57
N ALA A 398 -14.19 -10.55 -21.20
CA ALA A 398 -13.80 -9.28 -20.58
C ALA A 398 -13.93 -9.31 -19.06
N SER A 399 -14.83 -10.13 -18.52
CA SER A 399 -14.98 -10.35 -17.09
C SER A 399 -15.53 -11.73 -16.78
N VAL A 400 -15.30 -12.20 -15.56
CA VAL A 400 -15.82 -13.47 -15.06
C VAL A 400 -16.56 -13.24 -13.74
N LYS A 401 -17.50 -14.12 -13.40
CA LYS A 401 -18.13 -14.15 -12.09
C LYS A 401 -17.92 -15.52 -11.44
N LEU A 402 -17.32 -15.53 -10.25
CA LEU A 402 -17.26 -16.69 -9.37
C LEU A 402 -18.62 -16.80 -8.65
N VAL A 403 -19.38 -17.85 -8.95
CA VAL A 403 -20.78 -17.95 -8.52
C VAL A 403 -20.93 -18.61 -7.14
N GLY A 404 -21.71 -18.00 -6.27
CA GLY A 404 -21.99 -18.49 -4.92
C GLY A 404 -20.86 -18.19 -3.92
N LYS A 405 -20.87 -18.91 -2.79
CA LYS A 405 -19.86 -18.77 -1.73
C LYS A 405 -18.88 -19.95 -1.77
N GLY A 406 -17.58 -19.66 -1.70
CA GLY A 406 -16.55 -20.68 -1.61
C GLY A 406 -15.14 -20.12 -1.51
N GLU A 407 -14.16 -21.00 -1.65
CA GLU A 407 -12.74 -20.65 -1.77
C GLU A 407 -12.21 -21.19 -3.09
N THR A 408 -11.37 -20.42 -3.78
CA THR A 408 -10.75 -20.85 -5.03
C THR A 408 -9.38 -20.25 -5.22
N ILE A 409 -8.50 -20.93 -5.95
CA ILE A 409 -7.40 -20.25 -6.63
C ILE A 409 -7.98 -19.34 -7.73
N PHE A 410 -7.35 -18.21 -7.99
CA PHE A 410 -7.66 -17.37 -9.15
C PHE A 410 -6.35 -16.90 -9.77
N THR A 411 -5.93 -17.57 -10.85
CA THR A 411 -4.67 -17.25 -11.53
C THR A 411 -4.86 -17.27 -13.04
N ILE A 412 -4.52 -16.17 -13.70
CA ILE A 412 -4.47 -16.09 -15.16
C ILE A 412 -3.02 -16.33 -15.61
N THR A 413 -2.89 -17.30 -16.52
CA THR A 413 -1.64 -17.74 -17.16
C THR A 413 -1.77 -17.65 -18.68
N GLY A 414 -0.73 -18.03 -19.43
CA GLY A 414 -0.80 -18.12 -20.90
C GLY A 414 -0.23 -16.91 -21.65
N TYR A 415 0.49 -16.04 -20.95
CA TYR A 415 1.41 -15.02 -21.47
C TYR A 415 2.84 -15.34 -21.01
N HIS A 416 3.87 -14.62 -21.45
CA HIS A 416 5.27 -15.03 -21.26
C HIS A 416 5.63 -15.22 -19.76
N ILE A 417 5.85 -16.47 -19.36
CA ILE A 417 6.31 -16.87 -18.03
C ILE A 417 7.83 -16.90 -18.08
N TYR A 418 8.50 -16.10 -17.25
CA TYR A 418 9.93 -16.30 -17.01
C TYR A 418 10.08 -17.54 -16.13
N ASP A 419 10.60 -18.60 -16.70
CA ASP A 419 11.17 -19.70 -15.94
C ASP A 419 12.64 -19.35 -15.71
N TYR A 420 12.96 -18.77 -14.54
CA TYR A 420 14.34 -18.78 -14.09
C TYR A 420 14.65 -20.23 -13.74
N GLY A 421 15.24 -20.95 -14.70
CA GLY A 421 15.67 -22.33 -14.55
C GLY A 421 16.63 -22.47 -13.38
N TYR A 422 16.08 -22.65 -12.18
CA TYR A 422 16.75 -23.28 -11.07
C TYR A 422 16.76 -24.78 -11.36
N HIS A 423 17.78 -25.20 -12.11
CA HIS A 423 18.24 -26.58 -12.15
C HIS A 423 19.16 -26.87 -10.96
#